data_AF-A0A6I9MRY0-F1
#
_entry.id   AF-A0A6I9MRY0-F1
#
_cell.length_a   1.000
_cell.length_b   1.000
_cell.length_c   1.000
_cell.angle_alpha   90.00
_cell.angle_beta   90.00
_cell.angle_gamma   90.00
#
_symmetry.space_group_name_H-M   'P 1'
#
loop_
_entity.id
_entity.type
_entity.pdbx_description
1 polymer ?
#
loop_
_entity_poly.entity_id
_entity_poly.type
_entity_poly.pdbx_seq_one_letter_code
_entity_poly.pdbx_strand_id
1 'polypeptide(L)'
;MDRFSAACSEFALIINIKKTVVMHQAGSAASPVMVNEHVLETVDQFMYLGSTISSDLSLVKEIQTRIGKAATSFSRLRSRAWSNKYLTERTKTRIYQCCVVSVLLYGSEAWSTYARHERELNAFHMRCLRNILGITWRDKVTNEAVLARTGSKSMFPTLKVRRLRWLGHLRRMPDGRLIMSKGHLIQQAERWFQRQRTTTAALQGCRKT
;
A
#
# COMPACT_ATOMS: atom_id res chain seq x y z
N MET A 1 -23.43 -20.46 5.60
CA MET A 1 -22.31 -20.80 4.69
C MET A 1 -22.57 -22.07 3.90
N ASP A 2 -23.63 -22.82 4.21
CA ASP A 2 -23.89 -24.15 3.66
C ASP A 2 -24.16 -24.15 2.16
N ARG A 3 -24.74 -23.08 1.61
CA ARG A 3 -24.92 -22.91 0.16
C ARG A 3 -23.59 -22.79 -0.59
N PHE A 4 -22.57 -22.17 0.01
CA PHE A 4 -21.25 -22.06 -0.60
C PHE A 4 -20.53 -23.41 -0.58
N SER A 5 -20.59 -24.13 0.55
CA SER A 5 -20.02 -25.48 0.65
C SER A 5 -20.70 -26.45 -0.32
N ALA A 6 -22.04 -26.41 -0.40
CA ALA A 6 -22.81 -27.23 -1.33
C ALA A 6 -22.44 -26.95 -2.79
N ALA A 7 -22.30 -25.69 -3.18
CA ALA A 7 -21.85 -25.32 -4.52
C ALA A 7 -20.42 -25.82 -4.79
N CYS A 8 -19.49 -25.69 -3.84
CA CYS A 8 -18.15 -26.27 -3.99
C CYS A 8 -18.22 -27.77 -4.25
N SER A 9 -19.03 -28.52 -3.50
CA SER A 9 -19.24 -29.95 -3.72
C SER A 9 -19.85 -30.28 -5.09
N GLU A 10 -20.82 -29.48 -5.56
CA GLU A 10 -21.43 -29.62 -6.89
C GLU A 10 -20.39 -29.45 -8.01
N PHE A 11 -19.42 -28.55 -7.82
CA PHE A 11 -18.28 -28.36 -8.74
C PHE A 11 -17.07 -29.27 -8.43
N ALA A 12 -17.22 -30.28 -7.58
CA ALA A 12 -16.15 -31.19 -7.15
C ALA A 12 -14.91 -30.48 -6.55
N LEU A 13 -15.13 -29.37 -5.85
CA LEU A 13 -14.11 -28.60 -5.14
C LEU A 13 -14.14 -28.89 -3.63
N ILE A 14 -12.97 -29.11 -3.04
CA ILE A 14 -12.81 -29.32 -1.61
C ILE A 14 -12.31 -28.04 -0.94
N ILE A 15 -13.05 -27.57 0.08
CA ILE A 15 -12.65 -26.39 0.86
C ILE A 15 -11.51 -26.77 1.81
N ASN A 16 -10.40 -26.04 1.72
CA ASN A 16 -9.30 -26.17 2.68
C ASN A 16 -9.62 -25.42 3.97
N ILE A 17 -10.14 -26.13 4.97
CA ILE A 17 -10.55 -25.56 6.26
C ILE A 17 -9.38 -24.83 6.95
N LYS A 18 -8.15 -25.36 6.87
CA LYS A 18 -6.97 -24.74 7.51
C LYS A 18 -6.57 -23.38 6.91
N LYS A 19 -6.93 -23.11 5.66
CA LYS A 19 -6.66 -21.82 5.00
C LYS A 19 -7.86 -20.88 5.01
N THR A 20 -9.04 -21.39 5.37
CA THR A 20 -10.30 -20.66 5.33
C THR A 20 -10.57 -20.09 6.70
N VAL A 21 -10.63 -18.76 6.79
CA VAL A 21 -10.82 -18.03 8.04
C VAL A 21 -11.95 -17.03 7.88
N VAL A 22 -12.53 -16.61 8.99
CA VAL A 22 -13.55 -15.57 9.05
C VAL A 22 -12.94 -14.31 9.63
N MET A 23 -13.24 -13.17 9.01
CA MET A 23 -12.85 -11.86 9.52
C MET A 23 -14.09 -10.99 9.54
N HIS A 24 -14.45 -10.48 10.70
CA HIS A 24 -15.57 -9.55 10.84
C HIS A 24 -15.07 -8.13 10.52
N GLN A 25 -15.82 -7.42 9.67
CA GLN A 25 -15.57 -6.01 9.38
C GLN A 25 -16.70 -5.18 10.01
N ALA A 26 -16.35 -4.31 10.96
CA ALA A 26 -17.26 -3.37 11.64
C ALA A 26 -18.59 -3.99 12.13
N GLY A 27 -18.63 -4.50 13.36
CA GLY A 27 -19.84 -5.03 13.99
C GLY A 27 -19.54 -5.92 15.19
N SER A 28 -20.56 -6.26 15.98
CA SER A 28 -20.44 -7.24 17.08
C SER A 28 -20.09 -8.62 16.51
N ALA A 29 -19.32 -9.41 17.26
CA ALA A 29 -18.94 -10.76 16.87
C ALA A 29 -20.19 -11.57 16.50
N ALA A 30 -20.29 -11.95 15.22
CA ALA A 30 -21.40 -12.76 14.76
C ALA A 30 -21.25 -14.19 15.29
N SER A 31 -22.35 -14.94 15.28
CA SER A 31 -22.36 -16.36 15.63
C SER A 31 -21.25 -17.13 14.89
N PRO A 32 -20.65 -18.17 15.51
CA PRO A 32 -19.61 -18.98 14.89
C PRO A 32 -20.02 -19.46 13.50
N VAL A 33 -19.14 -19.27 12.52
CA VAL A 33 -19.40 -19.68 11.14
C VAL A 33 -18.89 -21.10 10.95
N MET A 34 -19.80 -21.99 10.55
CA MET A 34 -19.52 -23.40 10.33
C MET A 34 -19.37 -23.71 8.84
N VAL A 35 -18.44 -24.61 8.50
CA VAL A 35 -18.31 -25.25 7.18
C VAL A 35 -18.05 -26.73 7.39
N ASN A 36 -18.90 -27.60 6.83
CA ASN A 36 -18.80 -29.06 6.96
C ASN A 36 -18.62 -29.50 8.42
N GLU A 37 -19.42 -28.95 9.34
CA GLU A 37 -19.36 -29.21 10.79
C GLU A 37 -18.09 -28.73 11.51
N HIS A 38 -17.19 -28.02 10.82
CA HIS A 38 -16.01 -27.39 11.41
C HIS A 38 -16.26 -25.91 11.66
N VAL A 39 -15.92 -25.43 12.88
CA VAL A 39 -15.90 -24.00 13.20
C VAL A 39 -14.71 -23.36 12.49
N LEU A 40 -14.94 -22.31 11.70
CA LEU A 40 -13.86 -21.56 11.08
C LEU A 40 -13.17 -20.65 12.11
N GLU A 41 -11.85 -20.52 12.00
CA GLU A 41 -11.07 -19.60 12.82
C GLU A 41 -11.45 -18.15 12.50
N THR A 42 -11.74 -17.37 13.55
CA THR A 42 -11.94 -15.93 13.43
C THR A 42 -10.62 -15.19 13.60
N VAL A 43 -10.25 -14.36 12.62
CA VAL A 43 -9.00 -13.59 12.62
C VAL A 43 -9.25 -12.09 12.51
N ASP A 44 -8.37 -11.30 13.12
CA ASP A 44 -8.37 -9.84 12.98
C ASP A 44 -7.56 -9.34 11.78
N GLN A 45 -6.65 -10.17 11.27
CA GLN A 45 -5.77 -9.82 10.15
C GLN A 45 -5.70 -10.99 9.18
N PHE A 46 -5.85 -10.70 7.89
CA PHE A 46 -5.77 -11.68 6.83
C PHE A 46 -4.97 -11.16 5.65
N MET A 47 -4.12 -12.01 5.07
CA MET A 47 -3.36 -11.67 3.87
C MET A 47 -4.11 -12.13 2.62
N TYR A 48 -4.63 -11.19 1.85
CA TYR A 48 -5.31 -11.43 0.59
C TYR A 48 -4.47 -10.90 -0.59
N LEU A 49 -4.10 -11.79 -1.52
CA LEU A 49 -3.28 -11.46 -2.70
C LEU A 49 -2.01 -10.65 -2.38
N GLY A 50 -1.41 -10.97 -1.22
CA GLY A 50 -0.20 -10.34 -0.71
C GLY A 50 -0.39 -9.01 0.00
N SER A 51 -1.62 -8.51 0.15
CA SER A 51 -2.01 -7.33 0.96
C SER A 51 -2.65 -7.76 2.27
N THR A 52 -2.27 -7.12 3.36
CA THR A 52 -2.84 -7.34 4.69
C THR A 52 -4.11 -6.52 4.85
N ILE A 53 -5.21 -7.19 5.16
CA ILE A 53 -6.49 -6.57 5.49
C ILE A 53 -6.74 -6.79 6.98
N SER A 54 -7.21 -5.75 7.67
CA SER A 54 -7.53 -5.79 9.10
C SER A 54 -9.04 -5.66 9.32
N SER A 55 -9.54 -6.26 10.40
CA SER A 55 -10.95 -6.18 10.85
C SER A 55 -11.39 -4.74 11.16
N ASP A 56 -10.48 -3.92 11.67
CA ASP A 56 -10.67 -2.48 11.98
C ASP A 56 -10.53 -1.56 10.77
N LEU A 57 -10.34 -2.12 9.56
CA LEU A 57 -10.09 -1.39 8.31
C LEU A 57 -8.85 -0.47 8.37
N SER A 58 -7.96 -0.68 9.32
CA SER A 58 -6.75 0.12 9.49
C SER A 58 -5.67 -0.26 8.47
N LEU A 59 -5.11 0.78 7.86
CA LEU A 59 -4.01 0.64 6.91
C LEU A 59 -2.64 0.50 7.60
N VAL A 60 -2.57 0.67 8.93
CA VAL A 60 -1.31 0.67 9.69
C VAL A 60 -0.52 -0.61 9.43
N LYS A 61 -1.18 -1.77 9.55
CA LYS A 61 -0.51 -3.06 9.40
C LYS A 61 -0.01 -3.29 7.98
N GLU A 62 -0.81 -2.96 6.97
CA GLU A 62 -0.41 -3.08 5.56
C GLU A 62 0.83 -2.23 5.25
N ILE A 63 0.86 -0.96 5.70
CA ILE A 63 2.02 -0.09 5.46
C ILE A 63 3.26 -0.63 6.15
N GLN A 64 3.15 -1.06 7.41
CA GLN A 64 4.28 -1.64 8.13
C GLN A 64 4.79 -2.91 7.44
N THR A 65 3.90 -3.79 6.98
CA THR A 65 4.26 -4.98 6.21
C THR A 65 4.96 -4.61 4.90
N ARG A 66 4.51 -3.58 4.18
CA ARG A 66 5.13 -3.11 2.94
C ARG A 66 6.51 -2.51 3.17
N ILE A 67 6.67 -1.69 4.19
CA ILE A 67 7.96 -1.14 4.60
C ILE A 67 8.90 -2.28 4.98
N GLY A 68 8.44 -3.27 5.74
CA GLY A 68 9.23 -4.45 6.09
C GLY A 68 9.71 -5.23 4.85
N LYS A 69 8.79 -5.56 3.94
CA LYS A 69 9.11 -6.26 2.68
C LYS A 69 10.10 -5.44 1.82
N ALA A 70 9.88 -4.14 1.68
CA ALA A 70 10.75 -3.25 0.94
C ALA A 70 12.14 -3.12 1.60
N ALA A 71 12.20 -3.06 2.93
CA ALA A 71 13.44 -3.04 3.69
C ALA A 71 14.23 -4.34 3.49
N THR A 72 13.57 -5.50 3.50
CA THR A 72 14.21 -6.78 3.18
C THR A 72 14.77 -6.78 1.76
N SER A 73 13.99 -6.34 0.76
CA SER A 73 14.47 -6.21 -0.62
C SER A 73 15.66 -5.26 -0.74
N PHE A 74 15.62 -4.12 -0.04
CA PHE A 74 16.71 -3.17 0.00
C PHE A 74 17.98 -3.79 0.59
N SER A 75 17.87 -4.47 1.74
CA SER A 75 19.01 -5.11 2.41
C SER A 75 19.65 -6.20 1.56
N ARG A 76 18.85 -7.01 0.86
CA ARG A 76 19.35 -8.07 -0.06
C ARG A 76 20.20 -7.51 -1.20
N LEU A 77 20.00 -6.26 -1.58
CA LEU A 77 20.74 -5.59 -2.66
C LEU A 77 22.01 -4.88 -2.17
N ARG A 78 22.33 -4.94 -0.87
CA ARG A 78 23.44 -4.18 -0.29
C ARG A 78 24.80 -4.46 -0.93
N SER A 79 25.23 -5.72 -0.96
CA SER A 79 26.54 -6.09 -1.51
C SER A 79 26.60 -5.91 -3.03
N ARG A 80 25.51 -6.24 -3.73
CA ARG A 80 25.46 -6.27 -5.20
C ARG A 80 25.27 -4.88 -5.83
N ALA A 81 24.48 -4.02 -5.20
CA ALA A 81 24.10 -2.73 -5.74
C ALA A 81 24.64 -1.55 -4.92
N TRP A 82 24.34 -1.45 -3.63
CA TRP A 82 24.60 -0.23 -2.86
C TRP A 82 26.10 -0.03 -2.58
N SER A 83 26.79 -1.08 -2.12
CA SER A 83 28.23 -1.06 -1.83
C SER A 83 29.12 -1.19 -3.06
N ASN A 84 28.53 -1.49 -4.23
CA ASN A 84 29.30 -1.70 -5.46
C ASN A 84 29.78 -0.36 -6.03
N LYS A 85 31.12 -0.20 -6.13
CA LYS A 85 31.76 1.03 -6.64
C LYS A 85 31.71 1.14 -8.17
N TYR A 86 31.53 0.02 -8.88
CA TYR A 86 31.45 -0.01 -10.35
C TYR A 86 30.08 0.43 -10.87
N LEU A 87 29.07 0.58 -10.01
CA LEU A 87 27.75 1.05 -10.39
C LEU A 87 27.63 2.56 -10.19
N THR A 88 27.16 3.25 -11.21
CA THR A 88 26.82 4.68 -11.13
C THR A 88 25.61 4.91 -10.22
N GLU A 89 25.52 6.10 -9.64
CA GLU A 89 24.38 6.52 -8.83
C GLU A 89 23.05 6.42 -9.60
N ARG A 90 23.08 6.75 -10.90
CA ARG A 90 21.92 6.64 -11.78
C ARG A 90 21.44 5.19 -11.88
N THR A 91 22.35 4.23 -12.05
CA THR A 91 22.01 2.81 -12.11
C THR A 91 21.49 2.31 -10.77
N LYS A 92 22.14 2.67 -9.65
CA LYS A 92 21.65 2.32 -8.30
C LYS A 92 20.25 2.86 -8.04
N THR A 93 20.00 4.11 -8.42
CA THR A 93 18.68 4.75 -8.28
C THR A 93 17.62 4.02 -9.09
N ARG A 94 17.93 3.61 -10.33
CA ARG A 94 17.01 2.82 -11.16
C ARG A 94 16.71 1.46 -10.54
N ILE A 95 17.72 0.73 -10.05
CA ILE A 95 17.53 -0.54 -9.35
C ILE A 95 16.61 -0.34 -8.13
N TYR A 96 16.85 0.72 -7.35
CA TYR A 96 16.01 1.06 -6.20
C TYR A 96 14.54 1.32 -6.60
N GLN A 97 14.31 2.13 -7.63
CA GLN A 97 12.97 2.41 -8.13
C GLN A 97 12.25 1.14 -8.64
N CYS A 98 12.98 0.27 -9.35
CA CYS A 98 12.41 -0.95 -9.92
C CYS A 98 12.16 -2.06 -8.89
N CYS A 99 13.05 -2.27 -7.92
CA CYS A 99 13.01 -3.43 -7.03
C CYS A 99 12.46 -3.12 -5.64
N VAL A 100 12.67 -1.92 -5.12
CA VAL A 100 12.31 -1.56 -3.74
C VAL A 100 11.05 -0.72 -3.71
N VAL A 101 10.97 0.32 -4.54
CA VAL A 101 9.77 1.18 -4.60
C VAL A 101 8.55 0.42 -5.14
N SER A 102 8.75 -0.53 -6.07
CA SER A 102 7.68 -1.42 -6.53
C SER A 102 7.08 -2.26 -5.40
N VAL A 103 7.91 -2.83 -4.53
CA VAL A 103 7.49 -3.61 -3.36
C VAL A 103 6.81 -2.72 -2.32
N LEU A 104 7.39 -1.53 -2.07
CA LEU A 104 6.88 -0.56 -1.12
C LEU A 104 5.47 -0.07 -1.48
N LEU A 105 5.21 0.16 -2.76
CA LEU A 105 3.97 0.77 -3.26
C LEU A 105 2.99 -0.24 -3.88
N TYR A 106 3.21 -1.53 -3.68
CA TYR A 106 2.28 -2.55 -4.16
C TYR A 106 0.92 -2.38 -3.49
N GLY A 107 -0.16 -2.31 -4.29
CA GLY A 107 -1.53 -2.14 -3.80
C GLY A 107 -1.86 -0.73 -3.32
N SER A 108 -0.95 0.24 -3.49
CA SER A 108 -1.13 1.60 -3.01
C SER A 108 -2.28 2.37 -3.68
N GLU A 109 -2.73 1.89 -4.84
CA GLU A 109 -3.89 2.39 -5.57
C GLU A 109 -5.20 2.20 -4.78
N ALA A 110 -5.27 1.17 -3.93
CA ALA A 110 -6.45 0.84 -3.12
C ALA A 110 -6.38 1.42 -1.69
N TRP A 111 -5.27 2.07 -1.32
CA TRP A 111 -5.07 2.58 0.03
C TRP A 111 -5.77 3.92 0.25
N SER A 112 -6.54 4.01 1.34
CA SER A 112 -7.03 5.28 1.89
C SER A 112 -5.97 5.89 2.82
N THR A 113 -4.92 6.52 2.27
CA THR A 113 -3.85 7.10 3.10
C THR A 113 -4.25 8.41 3.79
N TYR A 114 -3.72 8.55 4.99
CA TYR A 114 -3.66 9.78 5.78
C TYR A 114 -2.25 10.36 5.75
N ALA A 115 -2.08 11.63 6.13
CA ALA A 115 -0.78 12.30 6.16
C ALA A 115 0.28 11.56 7.01
N ARG A 116 -0.13 10.86 8.09
CA ARG A 116 0.80 10.03 8.89
C ARG A 116 1.43 8.90 8.08
N HIS A 117 0.64 8.24 7.24
CA HIS A 117 1.05 7.10 6.42
C HIS A 117 2.01 7.54 5.31
N GLU A 118 1.71 8.69 4.69
CA GLU A 118 2.56 9.29 3.67
C GLU A 118 3.90 9.74 4.24
N ARG A 119 3.92 10.30 5.46
CA ARG A 119 5.15 10.64 6.18
C ARG A 119 6.01 9.41 6.46
N GLU A 120 5.40 8.31 6.89
CA GLU A 120 6.10 7.07 7.19
C GLU A 120 6.77 6.46 5.94
N LEU A 121 6.02 6.35 4.84
CA LEU A 121 6.54 5.90 3.55
C LEU A 121 7.66 6.83 3.05
N ASN A 122 7.47 8.15 3.18
CA ASN A 122 8.48 9.12 2.75
C ASN A 122 9.75 9.06 3.60
N ALA A 123 9.63 8.83 4.91
CA ALA A 123 10.77 8.65 5.80
C ALA A 123 11.59 7.41 5.41
N PHE A 124 10.92 6.29 5.10
CA PHE A 124 11.60 5.11 4.56
C PHE A 124 12.28 5.40 3.22
N HIS A 125 11.58 6.03 2.28
CA HIS A 125 12.11 6.39 0.96
C HIS A 125 13.38 7.26 1.05
N MET A 126 13.32 8.33 1.85
CA MET A 126 14.46 9.24 2.04
C MET A 126 15.66 8.56 2.70
N ARG A 127 15.42 7.64 3.63
CA ARG A 127 16.48 6.86 4.29
C ARG A 127 17.20 5.97 3.28
N CYS A 128 16.47 5.27 2.42
CA CYS A 128 17.04 4.45 1.35
C CYS A 128 17.85 5.28 0.35
N LEU A 129 17.30 6.42 -0.13
CA LEU A 129 18.01 7.27 -1.09
C LEU A 129 19.30 7.84 -0.51
N ARG A 130 19.28 8.33 0.73
CA ARG A 130 20.51 8.80 1.41
C ARG A 130 21.54 7.70 1.55
N ASN A 131 21.11 6.48 1.89
CA ASN A 131 22.00 5.33 1.99
C ASN A 131 22.65 4.97 0.65
N ILE A 132 21.88 4.98 -0.45
CA ILE A 132 22.39 4.72 -1.81
C ILE A 132 23.45 5.76 -2.22
N LEU A 133 23.22 7.02 -1.88
CA LEU A 133 24.12 8.13 -2.21
C LEU A 133 25.29 8.29 -1.21
N GLY A 134 25.33 7.49 -0.14
CA GLY A 134 26.31 7.64 0.93
C GLY A 134 26.21 8.96 1.71
N ILE A 135 25.04 9.61 1.70
CA ILE A 135 24.82 10.89 2.38
C ILE A 135 24.59 10.64 3.87
N THR A 136 25.41 11.28 4.68
CA THR A 136 25.36 11.29 6.14
C THR A 136 24.69 12.56 6.66
N TRP A 137 24.44 12.62 7.97
CA TRP A 137 23.87 13.81 8.60
C TRP A 137 24.83 15.02 8.56
N ARG A 138 26.15 14.78 8.47
CA ARG A 138 27.19 15.82 8.47
C ARG A 138 27.20 16.63 7.18
N ASP A 139 26.74 16.03 6.08
CA ASP A 139 26.74 16.64 4.76
C ASP A 139 25.68 17.76 4.63
N LYS A 140 24.75 17.86 5.59
CA LYS A 140 23.67 18.87 5.66
C LYS A 140 22.86 19.01 4.35
N VAL A 141 22.75 17.94 3.57
CA VAL A 141 22.01 17.93 2.30
C VAL A 141 20.51 17.85 2.56
N THR A 142 19.77 18.81 2.00
CA THR A 142 18.32 18.91 2.13
C THR A 142 17.60 17.74 1.44
N ASN A 143 16.36 17.47 1.85
CA ASN A 143 15.56 16.41 1.22
C ASN A 143 15.28 16.71 -0.26
N GLU A 144 15.04 17.97 -0.60
CA GLU A 144 14.80 18.39 -1.98
C GLU A 144 16.02 18.12 -2.87
N ALA A 145 17.23 18.40 -2.37
CA ALA A 145 18.47 18.16 -3.12
C ALA A 145 18.70 16.66 -3.39
N VAL A 146 18.40 15.79 -2.42
CA VAL A 146 18.47 14.32 -2.60
C VAL A 146 17.50 13.84 -3.68
N LEU A 147 16.27 14.35 -3.67
CA LEU A 147 15.25 14.01 -4.66
C LEU A 147 15.65 14.52 -6.05
N ALA A 148 16.15 15.75 -6.16
CA ALA A 148 16.63 16.34 -7.40
C ALA A 148 17.80 15.53 -8.01
N ARG A 149 18.82 15.19 -7.20
CA ARG A 149 19.98 14.39 -7.64
C ARG A 149 19.60 13.01 -8.17
N THR A 150 18.60 12.39 -7.56
CA THR A 150 18.13 11.05 -7.94
C THR A 150 17.07 11.09 -9.04
N GLY A 151 16.57 12.26 -9.42
CA GLY A 151 15.40 12.41 -10.30
C GLY A 151 14.14 11.72 -9.73
N SER A 152 14.10 11.49 -8.41
CA SER A 152 12.99 10.81 -7.73
C SER A 152 11.98 11.82 -7.22
N LYS A 153 10.71 11.40 -7.11
CA LYS A 153 9.66 12.18 -6.48
C LYS A 153 9.46 11.71 -5.05
N SER A 154 9.03 12.60 -4.16
CA SER A 154 8.60 12.20 -2.81
C SER A 154 7.42 11.22 -2.88
N MET A 155 7.14 10.52 -1.77
CA MET A 155 6.09 9.49 -1.77
C MET A 155 4.69 10.08 -2.00
N PHE A 156 4.44 11.30 -1.53
CA PHE A 156 3.16 11.99 -1.72
C PHE A 156 2.71 12.13 -3.19
N PRO A 157 3.45 12.82 -4.09
CA PRO A 157 3.07 12.94 -5.49
C PRO A 157 3.05 11.59 -6.20
N THR A 158 3.91 10.64 -5.80
CA THR A 158 3.95 9.29 -6.38
C THR A 158 2.66 8.52 -6.11
N LEU A 159 2.18 8.51 -4.85
CA LEU A 159 0.91 7.91 -4.46
C LEU A 159 -0.28 8.58 -5.17
N LYS A 160 -0.26 9.91 -5.24
CA LYS A 160 -1.31 10.68 -5.92
C LYS A 160 -1.44 10.31 -7.41
N VAL A 161 -0.31 10.22 -8.12
CA VAL A 161 -0.30 9.82 -9.53
C VAL A 161 -0.81 8.39 -9.73
N ARG A 162 -0.42 7.44 -8.87
CA ARG A 162 -0.89 6.05 -8.94
C ARG A 162 -2.41 5.95 -8.76
N ARG A 163 -2.96 6.63 -7.76
CA ARG A 163 -4.41 6.68 -7.56
C ARG A 163 -5.14 7.32 -8.72
N LEU A 164 -4.65 8.44 -9.24
CA LEU A 164 -5.24 9.10 -10.40
C LEU A 164 -5.23 8.19 -11.64
N ARG A 165 -4.14 7.46 -11.86
CA ARG A 165 -4.05 6.48 -12.95
C ARG A 165 -5.09 5.38 -12.77
N TRP A 166 -5.23 4.85 -11.55
CA TRP A 166 -6.23 3.84 -11.23
C TRP A 166 -7.67 4.34 -11.44
N LEU A 167 -7.99 5.55 -10.98
CA LEU A 167 -9.29 6.17 -11.23
C LEU A 167 -9.56 6.39 -12.72
N GLY A 168 -8.54 6.79 -13.48
CA GLY A 168 -8.64 6.87 -14.93
C GLY A 168 -8.95 5.52 -15.57
N HIS A 169 -8.36 4.42 -15.06
CA HIS A 169 -8.70 3.07 -15.51
C HIS A 169 -10.15 2.69 -15.16
N LEU A 170 -10.60 2.97 -13.93
CA LEU A 170 -11.98 2.73 -13.51
C LEU A 170 -12.98 3.48 -14.39
N ARG A 171 -12.70 4.73 -14.73
CA ARG A 171 -13.55 5.56 -15.62
C ARG A 171 -13.64 5.01 -17.05
N ARG A 172 -12.59 4.37 -17.54
CA ARG A 172 -12.54 3.76 -18.90
C ARG A 172 -13.11 2.34 -18.96
N MET A 173 -13.35 1.69 -17.82
CA MET A 173 -13.93 0.34 -17.84
C MET A 173 -15.39 0.38 -18.34
N PRO A 174 -15.85 -0.65 -19.07
CA PRO A 174 -17.26 -0.80 -19.46
C PRO A 174 -18.14 -1.14 -18.23
N ASP A 175 -19.43 -0.84 -18.28
CA ASP A 175 -20.35 -0.91 -17.12
C ASP A 175 -20.76 -2.32 -16.70
N GLY A 176 -20.47 -3.34 -17.51
CA GLY A 176 -20.82 -4.74 -17.23
C GLY A 176 -19.91 -5.48 -16.23
N ARG A 177 -18.91 -4.85 -15.60
CA ARG A 177 -18.05 -5.50 -14.59
C ARG A 177 -18.55 -5.25 -13.17
N LEU A 178 -18.65 -6.33 -12.37
CA LEU A 178 -18.97 -6.36 -10.95
C LEU A 178 -17.83 -5.79 -10.07
N ILE A 179 -17.45 -4.53 -10.29
CA ILE A 179 -16.77 -3.78 -9.24
C ILE A 179 -17.88 -3.02 -8.51
N MET A 180 -18.11 -3.40 -7.24
CA MET A 180 -19.04 -2.76 -6.30
C MET A 180 -19.25 -1.29 -6.66
N SER A 181 -20.46 -1.00 -7.15
CA SER A 181 -20.89 0.22 -7.85
C SER A 181 -19.77 1.23 -8.13
N LYS A 182 -19.31 1.31 -9.39
CA LYS A 182 -18.34 2.33 -9.86
C LYS A 182 -18.59 3.71 -9.24
N GLY A 183 -19.86 4.10 -9.10
CA GLY A 183 -20.28 5.34 -8.46
C GLY A 183 -19.80 5.50 -7.01
N HIS A 184 -19.87 4.46 -6.17
CA HIS A 184 -19.45 4.54 -4.77
C HIS A 184 -17.93 4.70 -4.63
N LEU A 185 -17.14 3.98 -5.42
CA LEU A 185 -15.67 4.11 -5.43
C LEU A 185 -15.20 5.45 -6.01
N ILE A 186 -15.85 5.93 -7.06
CA ILE A 186 -15.61 7.28 -7.61
C ILE A 186 -15.95 8.33 -6.56
N GLN A 187 -17.08 8.21 -5.87
CA GLN A 187 -17.51 9.16 -4.84
C GLN A 187 -16.60 9.12 -3.60
N GLN A 188 -16.08 7.96 -3.19
CA GLN A 188 -15.07 7.87 -2.13
C GLN A 188 -13.76 8.54 -2.54
N ALA A 189 -13.33 8.36 -3.80
CA ALA A 189 -12.15 9.02 -4.33
C ALA A 189 -12.34 10.54 -4.44
N GLU A 190 -13.51 11.01 -4.87
CA GLU A 190 -13.87 12.44 -4.90
C GLU A 190 -13.93 13.04 -3.49
N ARG A 191 -14.53 12.34 -2.52
CA ARG A 191 -14.50 12.75 -1.10
C ARG A 191 -13.07 12.82 -0.56
N TRP A 192 -12.19 11.90 -0.96
CA TRP A 192 -10.77 11.99 -0.64
C TRP A 192 -10.12 13.23 -1.30
N PHE A 193 -10.39 13.51 -2.58
CA PHE A 193 -9.90 14.72 -3.25
C PHE A 193 -10.35 16.01 -2.57
N GLN A 194 -11.61 16.09 -2.13
CA GLN A 194 -12.13 17.27 -1.43
C GLN A 194 -11.48 17.44 -0.05
N ARG A 195 -11.26 16.36 0.69
CA ARG A 195 -10.56 16.39 2.00
C ARG A 195 -9.10 16.82 1.90
N GLN A 196 -8.43 16.49 0.80
CA GLN A 196 -7.05 16.93 0.57
C GLN A 196 -6.97 18.43 0.24
N ARG A 197 -7.98 19.02 -0.43
CA ARG A 197 -8.05 20.47 -0.67
C ARG A 197 -8.23 21.25 0.64
N THR A 198 -9.12 20.79 1.53
CA THR A 198 -9.36 21.44 2.82
C THR A 198 -8.15 21.36 3.75
N THR A 199 -7.44 20.23 3.77
CA THR A 199 -6.21 20.07 4.57
C THR A 199 -5.06 20.96 4.07
N THR A 200 -4.94 21.15 2.75
CA THR A 200 -3.92 22.04 2.17
C THR A 200 -4.23 23.52 2.42
N ALA A 201 -5.52 23.91 2.35
CA ALA A 201 -5.97 25.26 2.68
C ALA A 201 -5.77 25.60 4.17
N ALA A 202 -6.02 24.65 5.08
CA ALA A 202 -5.80 24.83 6.52
C ALA A 202 -4.31 25.03 6.86
N LEU A 203 -3.39 24.34 6.18
CA LEU A 203 -1.94 24.51 6.37
C LEU A 203 -1.38 25.81 5.76
N GLN A 204 -2.03 26.37 4.72
CA GLN A 204 -1.66 27.67 4.14
C GLN A 204 -2.22 28.85 4.95
N GLY A 205 -3.38 28.71 5.61
CA GLY A 205 -3.92 29.71 6.53
C GLY A 205 -3.11 29.86 7.82
N CYS A 206 -2.53 28.76 8.32
CA CYS A 206 -1.76 28.75 9.57
C CYS A 206 -0.32 29.32 9.46
N ARG A 207 0.11 29.74 8.26
CA ARG A 207 1.41 30.42 8.04
C ARG A 207 1.29 31.95 7.89
N LYS A 208 0.10 32.51 8.11
CA LYS A 208 -0.18 33.96 8.04
C LYS A 208 -0.73 34.50 9.36
N THR A 209 -0.05 34.22 10.46
CA THR A 209 -0.22 34.89 11.75
C THR A 209 1.14 35.00 12.41
#